data_AF-A0A521HWN9-F1
#
_entry.id   AF-A0A521HWN9-F1
#
_cell.length_a   1.000
_cell.length_b   1.000
_cell.length_c   1.000
_cell.angle_alpha   90.00
_cell.angle_beta   90.00
_cell.angle_gamma   90.00
#
_symmetry.space_group_name_H-M   'P 1'
#
loop_
_entity.id
_entity.type
_entity.pdbx_description
1 polymer ?
#
loop_
_entity_poly.entity_id
_entity_poly.type
_entity_poly.pdbx_seq_one_letter_code
_entity_poly.pdbx_strand_id
1 'polypeptide(L)'
;MSAHPGDCGMTNLTQNLILAEYAVKYVETVMSKGPGAFNRPESVMHRLSAEIRSAPPRPLHGPDLPPQQGLFGTIGRFLGDSAWVAAQKARTREYQEWVAKRDDALREKTAQIGKAREDQEAKLRITLNQGGDSALNAILCASLVERTGLGNCGEQSYVAFKYLVTKGAPGLAIMDWDSMLNPPKGADKLTGNHTFVVIGMDATAPDLTHGSLLVPPAWGENAVVCDPWYHEWFKAESVNDWQSRMKRILSETLGLPAGALDKARANDAGTEQTKYYAQNLLKTWRFKRLAFLPHGNPDLTKLACMIGNELPTLHQKRAPHFRGMAL
;
A
#
# COMPACT_ATOMS: atom_id res chain seq x y z
N MET A 1 -48.17 -19.91 -2.37
CA MET A 1 -47.01 -19.31 -1.69
C MET A 1 -46.64 -18.04 -2.42
N SER A 2 -47.11 -16.90 -1.93
CA SER A 2 -46.87 -15.57 -2.48
C SER A 2 -45.46 -15.11 -2.08
N ALA A 3 -44.57 -14.94 -3.06
CA ALA A 3 -43.29 -14.30 -2.85
C ALA A 3 -43.53 -12.87 -2.34
N HIS A 4 -43.06 -12.57 -1.12
CA HIS A 4 -43.15 -11.23 -0.56
C HIS A 4 -42.26 -10.28 -1.37
N PRO A 5 -42.83 -9.29 -2.09
CA PRO A 5 -42.07 -8.27 -2.78
C PRO A 5 -41.82 -7.16 -1.76
N GLY A 6 -40.76 -7.27 -0.97
CA GLY A 6 -40.57 -6.29 0.10
C GLY A 6 -39.25 -6.31 0.85
N ASP A 7 -38.34 -7.25 0.55
CA ASP A 7 -37.00 -7.15 1.10
C ASP A 7 -36.22 -6.17 0.21
N CYS A 8 -36.25 -4.89 0.59
CA CYS A 8 -35.43 -3.82 0.03
C CYS A 8 -33.97 -4.04 0.48
N GLY A 9 -33.44 -5.23 0.19
CA GLY A 9 -32.09 -5.64 0.49
C GLY A 9 -31.14 -4.64 -0.13
N MET A 10 -30.19 -4.14 0.67
CA MET A 10 -29.04 -3.43 0.11
C MET A 10 -28.51 -4.25 -1.07
N THR A 11 -28.31 -3.59 -2.21
CA THR A 11 -27.69 -4.26 -3.35
C THR A 11 -26.35 -4.82 -2.90
N ASN A 12 -26.03 -6.04 -3.35
CA ASN A 12 -24.78 -6.72 -2.98
C ASN A 12 -23.55 -5.80 -3.14
N LEU A 13 -23.59 -4.90 -4.13
CA LEU A 13 -22.59 -3.85 -4.34
C LEU A 13 -22.39 -2.90 -3.15
N THR A 14 -23.45 -2.29 -2.62
CA THR A 14 -23.33 -1.31 -1.51
C THR A 14 -22.73 -1.98 -0.28
N GLN A 15 -23.16 -3.21 0.01
CA GLN A 15 -22.58 -4.01 1.09
C GLN A 15 -21.09 -4.28 0.86
N ASN A 16 -20.70 -4.66 -0.36
CA ASN A 16 -19.30 -4.92 -0.70
C ASN A 16 -18.41 -3.67 -0.55
N LEU A 17 -18.91 -2.49 -0.94
CA LEU A 17 -18.18 -1.22 -0.75
C LEU A 17 -17.95 -0.91 0.73
N ILE A 18 -18.97 -1.10 1.58
CA ILE A 18 -18.85 -0.91 3.03
C ILE A 18 -17.83 -1.90 3.61
N LEU A 19 -17.89 -3.17 3.23
CA LEU A 19 -16.95 -4.19 3.69
C LEU A 19 -15.51 -3.85 3.30
N ALA A 20 -15.29 -3.38 2.07
CA ALA A 20 -13.97 -2.94 1.60
C ALA A 20 -13.42 -1.78 2.44
N GLU A 21 -14.23 -0.76 2.72
CA GLU A 21 -13.85 0.35 3.60
C GLU A 21 -13.38 -0.14 4.98
N TYR A 22 -14.17 -1.00 5.61
CA TYR A 22 -13.82 -1.55 6.93
C TYR A 22 -12.57 -2.43 6.88
N ALA A 23 -12.36 -3.18 5.80
CA ALA A 23 -11.17 -4.00 5.62
C ALA A 23 -9.91 -3.12 5.50
N VAL A 24 -9.96 -2.04 4.73
CA VAL A 24 -8.86 -1.06 4.62
C VAL A 24 -8.53 -0.46 5.99
N LYS A 25 -9.54 0.01 6.74
CA LYS A 25 -9.35 0.56 8.10
C LYS A 25 -8.79 -0.47 9.09
N TYR A 26 -9.21 -1.72 8.96
CA TYR A 26 -8.69 -2.81 9.79
C TYR A 26 -7.21 -3.05 9.50
N VAL A 27 -6.81 -3.15 8.23
CA VAL A 27 -5.41 -3.28 7.84
C VAL A 27 -4.61 -2.08 8.34
N GLU A 28 -5.09 -0.86 8.15
CA GLU A 28 -4.44 0.35 8.66
C GLU A 28 -4.18 0.24 10.17
N THR A 29 -5.18 -0.19 10.94
CA THR A 29 -5.08 -0.36 12.39
C THR A 29 -4.07 -1.45 12.78
N VAL A 30 -4.13 -2.62 12.15
CA VAL A 30 -3.21 -3.73 12.40
C VAL A 30 -1.78 -3.31 12.07
N MET A 31 -1.58 -2.78 10.88
CA MET A 31 -0.27 -2.41 10.39
C MET A 31 0.30 -1.27 11.23
N SER A 32 -0.50 -0.30 11.68
CA SER A 32 -0.04 0.83 12.50
C SER A 32 0.69 0.43 13.81
N LYS A 33 0.42 -0.77 14.33
CA LYS A 33 0.97 -1.29 15.58
C LYS A 33 2.30 -2.02 15.41
N GLY A 34 2.67 -2.42 14.19
CA GLY A 34 3.90 -3.16 13.93
C GLY A 34 5.15 -2.28 13.85
N PRO A 35 6.36 -2.82 14.03
CA PRO A 35 7.63 -2.13 13.78
C PRO A 35 7.78 -1.59 12.35
N GLY A 36 7.04 -2.12 11.37
CA GLY A 36 6.99 -1.62 9.99
C GLY A 36 5.62 -1.07 9.60
N ALA A 37 4.87 -0.60 10.60
CA ALA A 37 3.74 0.27 10.40
C ALA A 37 4.08 1.30 9.32
N PHE A 38 3.28 1.33 8.27
CA PHE A 38 3.43 2.18 7.10
C PHE A 38 4.85 2.15 6.47
N ASN A 39 5.09 1.13 5.65
CA ASN A 39 6.19 1.03 4.68
C ASN A 39 5.89 1.80 3.37
N ARG A 40 5.21 2.95 3.41
CA ARG A 40 5.44 3.94 2.34
C ARG A 40 6.76 4.63 2.65
N PRO A 41 7.62 4.89 1.65
CA PRO A 41 8.80 5.73 1.84
C PRO A 41 8.44 7.03 2.59
N GLU A 42 7.28 7.62 2.26
CA GLU A 42 6.76 8.82 2.92
C GLU A 42 6.48 8.64 4.41
N SER A 43 5.91 7.51 4.85
CA SER A 43 5.47 7.32 6.24
C SER A 43 6.58 6.84 7.18
N VAL A 44 7.53 6.05 6.68
CA VAL A 44 8.78 5.74 7.40
C VAL A 44 9.58 7.04 7.57
N MET A 45 9.71 7.83 6.49
CA MET A 45 10.37 9.13 6.55
C MET A 45 9.62 10.14 7.42
N HIS A 46 8.28 10.17 7.41
CA HIS A 46 7.49 11.07 8.26
C HIS A 46 7.61 10.71 9.74
N ARG A 47 7.63 9.42 10.11
CA ARG A 47 7.80 8.99 11.50
C ARG A 47 9.21 9.18 12.02
N LEU A 48 10.22 8.77 11.24
CA LEU A 48 11.61 9.08 11.57
C LEU A 48 11.81 10.59 11.65
N SER A 49 11.27 11.36 10.70
CA SER A 49 11.32 12.84 10.78
C SER A 49 10.60 13.38 12.01
N ALA A 50 9.54 12.74 12.51
CA ALA A 50 8.84 13.15 13.73
C ALA A 50 9.61 12.80 15.01
N GLU A 51 10.20 11.61 15.10
CA GLU A 51 11.10 11.20 16.19
C GLU A 51 12.38 12.07 16.21
N ILE A 52 12.92 12.37 15.03
CA ILE A 52 14.14 13.18 14.82
C ILE A 52 13.86 14.69 14.99
N ARG A 53 12.60 15.14 14.92
CA ARG A 53 12.18 16.52 15.27
C ARG A 53 12.25 16.82 16.77
N SER A 54 12.65 15.86 17.61
CA SER A 54 13.27 16.16 18.91
C SER A 54 14.61 16.86 18.66
N ALA A 55 14.53 18.17 18.42
CA ALA A 55 15.48 18.88 17.56
C ALA A 55 16.91 18.95 18.14
N PRO A 56 17.96 18.80 17.29
CA PRO A 56 19.29 19.30 17.60
C PRO A 56 19.31 20.84 17.60
N PRO A 57 20.34 21.48 18.19
CA PRO A 57 20.46 22.94 18.17
C PRO A 57 20.50 23.45 16.73
N ARG A 58 19.56 24.34 16.36
CA ARG A 58 19.60 25.01 15.06
C ARG A 58 20.89 25.83 14.98
N PRO A 59 21.56 25.88 13.82
CA PRO A 59 22.57 26.90 13.57
C PRO A 59 21.95 28.25 13.90
N LEU A 60 22.63 29.08 14.70
CA LEU A 60 22.16 30.45 14.91
C LEU A 60 22.12 31.10 13.53
N HIS A 61 20.96 31.62 13.13
CA HIS A 61 20.96 32.65 12.11
C HIS A 61 21.87 33.75 12.66
N GLY A 62 22.95 34.04 11.93
CA GLY A 62 23.82 35.15 12.27
C GLY A 62 22.98 36.43 12.34
N PRO A 63 23.41 37.44 13.12
CA PRO A 63 22.76 38.73 13.06
C PRO A 63 22.72 39.21 11.60
N ASP A 64 21.57 39.70 11.16
CA ASP A 64 21.43 40.31 9.84
C ASP A 64 22.47 41.42 9.72
N LEU A 65 23.47 41.19 8.87
CA LEU A 65 24.49 42.21 8.63
C LEU A 65 23.83 43.34 7.84
N PRO A 66 23.97 44.60 8.29
CA PRO A 66 23.44 45.74 7.54
C PRO A 66 24.05 45.78 6.13
N PRO A 67 23.29 46.26 5.12
CA PRO A 67 23.76 46.33 3.74
C PRO A 67 25.07 47.12 3.66
N GLN A 68 26.14 46.44 3.25
CA GLN A 68 27.51 46.95 3.32
C GLN A 68 27.77 48.01 2.24
N GLN A 69 27.92 49.26 2.66
CA GLN A 69 28.51 50.32 1.85
C GLN A 69 30.03 50.39 2.10
N GLY A 70 30.84 49.92 1.14
CA GLY A 70 32.10 50.59 0.79
C GLY A 70 33.40 50.39 1.61
N LEU A 71 33.61 49.31 2.38
CA LEU A 71 34.91 49.08 3.05
C LEU A 71 35.32 47.59 3.13
N PHE A 72 35.67 46.99 1.99
CA PHE A 72 35.88 45.54 1.87
C PHE A 72 37.33 45.02 2.01
N GLY A 73 38.34 45.86 2.18
CA GLY A 73 39.74 45.42 2.15
C GLY A 73 40.28 44.82 3.46
N THR A 74 39.96 45.42 4.61
CA THR A 74 40.73 45.20 5.85
C THR A 74 39.95 44.47 6.94
N ILE A 75 38.62 44.49 6.90
CA ILE A 75 37.76 43.86 7.93
C ILE A 75 37.65 42.33 7.74
N GLY A 76 37.85 41.83 6.51
CA GLY A 76 37.73 40.40 6.19
C GLY A 76 38.73 39.50 6.93
N ARG A 77 39.92 40.00 7.31
CA ARG A 77 40.90 39.22 8.10
C ARG A 77 40.57 39.19 9.60
N PHE A 78 39.92 40.23 10.14
CA PHE A 78 39.63 40.31 11.58
C PHE A 78 38.44 39.43 12.00
N LEU A 79 37.53 39.14 11.08
CA LEU A 79 36.35 38.32 11.38
C LEU A 79 36.64 36.81 11.36
N GLY A 80 37.66 36.37 10.61
CA GLY A 80 38.02 34.95 10.45
C GLY A 80 38.40 34.23 11.75
N ASP A 81 38.98 34.97 12.70
CA ASP A 81 39.44 34.48 14.01
C ASP A 81 38.53 34.94 15.17
N SER A 82 37.37 35.52 14.88
CA SER A 82 36.43 35.90 15.94
C SER A 82 35.90 34.66 16.68
N ALA A 83 35.68 34.79 17.99
CA ALA A 83 35.05 33.75 18.81
C ALA A 83 33.70 33.29 18.22
N TRP A 84 32.99 34.18 17.53
CA TRP A 84 31.77 33.88 16.81
C TRP A 84 31.98 32.91 15.64
N VAL A 85 32.98 33.15 14.77
CA VAL A 85 33.30 32.22 13.67
C VAL A 85 33.76 30.86 14.20
N ALA A 86 34.53 30.83 15.29
CA ALA A 86 34.93 29.60 15.95
C ALA A 86 33.72 28.80 16.49
N ALA A 87 32.79 29.48 17.16
CA ALA A 87 31.55 28.89 17.66
C ALA A 87 30.66 28.36 16.51
N GLN A 88 30.55 29.10 15.41
CA GLN A 88 29.78 28.65 14.24
C GLN A 88 30.42 27.43 13.58
N LYS A 89 31.75 27.40 13.45
CA LYS A 89 32.48 26.22 12.95
C LYS A 89 32.27 25.00 13.85
N ALA A 90 32.30 25.18 15.18
CA ALA A 90 32.06 24.10 16.14
C ALA A 90 30.64 23.53 16.00
N ARG A 91 29.60 24.39 15.96
CA ARG A 91 28.21 23.97 15.74
C ARG A 91 28.00 23.26 14.40
N THR A 92 28.66 23.72 13.34
CA THR A 92 28.59 23.04 12.04
C THR A 92 29.19 21.64 12.12
N ARG A 93 30.30 21.43 12.85
CA ARG A 93 30.86 20.10 13.08
C ARG A 93 29.93 19.22 13.90
N GLU A 94 29.38 19.73 14.99
CA GLU A 94 28.39 19.01 15.82
C GLU A 94 27.16 18.58 14.98
N TYR A 95 26.66 19.48 14.12
CA TYR A 95 25.57 19.16 13.22
C TYR A 95 25.95 18.09 12.19
N GLN A 96 27.14 18.17 11.59
CA GLN A 96 27.63 17.17 10.64
C GLN A 96 27.81 15.80 11.30
N GLU A 97 28.37 15.74 12.51
CA GLU A 97 28.49 14.50 13.29
C GLU A 97 27.12 13.92 13.66
N TRP A 98 26.16 14.77 14.02
CA TRP A 98 24.80 14.34 14.28
C TRP A 98 24.12 13.78 13.02
N VAL A 99 24.27 14.43 11.86
CA VAL A 99 23.75 13.92 10.58
C VAL A 99 24.38 12.56 10.25
N ALA A 100 25.70 12.42 10.41
CA ALA A 100 26.40 11.16 10.16
C ALA A 100 25.88 10.04 11.06
N LYS A 101 25.77 10.27 12.38
CA LYS A 101 25.21 9.29 13.34
C LYS A 101 23.77 8.91 13.01
N ARG A 102 22.95 9.88 12.61
CA ARG A 102 21.56 9.64 12.17
C ARG A 102 21.52 8.75 10.94
N ASP A 103 22.35 9.04 9.94
CA ASP A 103 22.39 8.28 8.70
C ASP A 103 22.92 6.84 8.94
N ASP A 104 23.88 6.66 9.85
CA ASP A 104 24.34 5.34 10.31
C ASP A 104 23.22 4.55 11.00
N ALA A 105 22.54 5.14 11.98
CA ALA A 105 21.42 4.52 12.67
C ALA A 105 20.27 4.15 11.71
N LEU A 106 20.00 5.01 10.72
CA LEU A 106 19.00 4.76 9.68
C LEU A 106 19.40 3.57 8.79
N ARG A 107 20.67 3.47 8.39
CA ARG A 107 21.19 2.33 7.63
C ARG A 107 21.06 1.03 8.41
N GLU A 108 21.43 1.03 9.69
CA GLU A 108 21.30 -0.15 10.55
C GLU A 108 19.84 -0.59 10.70
N LYS A 109 18.93 0.33 11.03
CA LYS A 109 17.49 0.04 11.16
C LYS A 109 16.90 -0.49 9.85
N THR A 110 17.31 0.09 8.72
CA THR A 110 16.89 -0.37 7.38
C THR A 110 17.38 -1.80 7.11
N ALA A 111 18.62 -2.13 7.46
CA ALA A 111 19.16 -3.47 7.32
C ALA A 111 18.43 -4.50 8.21
N GLN A 112 18.10 -4.13 9.45
CA GLN A 112 17.32 -4.99 10.36
C GLN A 112 15.91 -5.26 9.81
N ILE A 113 15.23 -4.24 9.27
CA ILE A 113 13.92 -4.40 8.61
C ILE A 113 14.04 -5.30 7.38
N GLY A 114 15.08 -5.12 6.55
CA GLY A 114 15.36 -5.95 5.38
C GLY A 114 15.51 -7.43 5.76
N LYS A 115 16.34 -7.72 6.76
CA LYS A 115 16.53 -9.09 7.27
C LYS A 115 15.23 -9.70 7.82
N ALA A 116 14.49 -8.96 8.63
CA ALA A 116 13.21 -9.44 9.16
C ALA A 116 12.20 -9.78 8.04
N ARG A 117 12.26 -9.04 6.94
CA ARG A 117 11.43 -9.28 5.74
C ARG A 117 11.84 -10.55 5.01
N GLU A 118 13.14 -10.76 4.79
CA GLU A 118 13.66 -12.00 4.18
C GLU A 118 13.28 -13.24 5.01
N ASP A 119 13.43 -13.16 6.34
CA ASP A 119 13.03 -14.22 7.26
C ASP A 119 11.52 -14.50 7.20
N GLN A 120 10.70 -13.46 7.08
CA GLN A 120 9.24 -13.59 6.93
C GLN A 120 8.88 -14.21 5.57
N GLU A 121 9.51 -13.76 4.47
CA GLU A 121 9.29 -14.31 3.13
C GLU A 121 9.66 -15.81 3.09
N ALA A 122 10.78 -16.19 3.71
CA ALA A 122 11.19 -17.59 3.79
C ALA A 122 10.15 -18.46 4.51
N LYS A 123 9.59 -17.98 5.64
CA LYS A 123 8.52 -18.68 6.36
C LYS A 123 7.25 -18.80 5.53
N LEU A 124 6.85 -17.73 4.85
CA LEU A 124 5.66 -17.71 3.97
C LEU A 124 5.83 -18.68 2.80
N ARG A 125 7.00 -18.73 2.15
CA ARG A 125 7.28 -19.68 1.07
C ARG A 125 7.15 -21.13 1.53
N ILE A 126 7.63 -21.46 2.73
CA ILE A 126 7.48 -22.81 3.27
C ILE A 126 6.01 -23.17 3.44
N THR A 127 5.20 -22.25 3.99
CA THR A 127 3.75 -22.48 4.14
C THR A 127 3.04 -22.64 2.80
N LEU A 128 3.35 -21.80 1.80
CA LEU A 128 2.72 -21.83 0.48
C LEU A 128 3.06 -23.10 -0.32
N ASN A 129 4.30 -23.60 -0.20
CA ASN A 129 4.79 -24.73 -0.99
C ASN A 129 4.22 -26.10 -0.54
N GLN A 130 3.44 -26.16 0.54
CA GLN A 130 2.87 -27.43 1.05
C GLN A 130 1.62 -27.90 0.29
N GLY A 131 1.25 -27.28 -0.84
CA GLY A 131 0.18 -27.77 -1.72
C GLY A 131 -1.24 -27.69 -1.15
N GLY A 132 -1.46 -26.84 -0.14
CA GLY A 132 -2.75 -26.67 0.54
C GLY A 132 -3.72 -25.73 -0.18
N ASP A 133 -4.94 -25.66 0.36
CA ASP A 133 -5.98 -24.68 -0.03
C ASP A 133 -5.42 -23.25 -0.01
N SER A 134 -5.53 -22.54 -1.12
CA SER A 134 -4.95 -21.20 -1.30
C SER A 134 -5.59 -20.14 -0.39
N ALA A 135 -6.88 -20.27 -0.08
CA ALA A 135 -7.58 -19.39 0.85
C ALA A 135 -7.15 -19.67 2.30
N LEU A 136 -6.98 -20.93 2.67
CA LEU A 136 -6.40 -21.31 3.96
C LEU A 136 -4.98 -20.74 4.12
N ASN A 137 -4.13 -20.92 3.11
CA ASN A 137 -2.78 -20.37 3.11
C ASN A 137 -2.79 -18.85 3.25
N ALA A 138 -3.67 -18.14 2.52
CA ALA A 138 -3.85 -16.70 2.68
C ALA A 138 -4.21 -16.29 4.13
N ILE A 139 -5.08 -17.04 4.81
CA ILE A 139 -5.46 -16.80 6.21
C ILE A 139 -4.27 -17.03 7.17
N LEU A 140 -3.46 -18.07 6.93
CA LEU A 140 -2.26 -18.34 7.72
C LEU A 140 -1.21 -17.25 7.53
N CYS A 141 -0.96 -16.84 6.27
CA CYS A 141 -0.08 -15.72 5.93
C CYS A 141 -0.54 -14.43 6.62
N ALA A 142 -1.83 -14.09 6.53
CA ALA A 142 -2.42 -12.94 7.20
C ALA A 142 -2.17 -12.93 8.70
N SER A 143 -2.29 -14.09 9.34
CA SER A 143 -2.08 -14.24 10.79
C SER A 143 -0.62 -14.03 11.20
N LEU A 144 0.33 -14.41 10.34
CA LEU A 144 1.74 -14.09 10.55
C LEU A 144 1.98 -12.58 10.40
N VAL A 145 1.42 -11.96 9.36
CA VAL A 145 1.52 -10.52 9.09
C VAL A 145 0.91 -9.70 10.22
N GLU A 146 -0.25 -10.09 10.75
CA GLU A 146 -0.89 -9.40 11.89
C GLU A 146 0.01 -9.38 13.15
N ARG A 147 0.80 -10.45 13.37
CA ARG A 147 1.71 -10.55 14.52
C ARG A 147 2.96 -9.70 14.34
N THR A 148 3.49 -9.64 13.12
CA THR A 148 4.71 -8.87 12.84
C THR A 148 4.39 -7.40 12.53
N GLY A 149 3.19 -7.11 12.03
CA GLY A 149 2.79 -5.84 11.44
C GLY A 149 3.73 -5.39 10.32
N LEU A 150 4.36 -6.34 9.62
CA LEU A 150 5.28 -6.11 8.50
C LEU A 150 4.67 -6.65 7.20
N GLY A 151 4.63 -5.83 6.16
CA GLY A 151 4.08 -6.26 4.88
C GLY A 151 3.99 -5.17 3.80
N ASN A 152 4.13 -5.61 2.54
CA ASN A 152 3.85 -4.85 1.31
C ASN A 152 2.37 -5.02 0.90
N CYS A 153 2.03 -4.71 -0.36
CA CYS A 153 0.68 -4.87 -0.91
C CYS A 153 0.12 -6.30 -0.82
N GLY A 154 0.96 -7.32 -1.02
CA GLY A 154 0.57 -8.73 -0.90
C GLY A 154 0.21 -9.11 0.52
N GLU A 155 1.10 -8.81 1.47
CA GLU A 155 0.86 -9.08 2.89
C GLU A 155 -0.35 -8.33 3.45
N GLN A 156 -0.53 -7.06 3.09
CA GLN A 156 -1.70 -6.28 3.49
C GLN A 156 -3.00 -6.83 2.87
N SER A 157 -2.93 -7.32 1.63
CA SER A 157 -4.06 -8.00 0.98
C SER A 157 -4.43 -9.30 1.68
N TYR A 158 -3.47 -10.07 2.20
CA TYR A 158 -3.77 -11.24 3.04
C TYR A 158 -4.53 -10.83 4.32
N VAL A 159 -4.10 -9.76 5.01
CA VAL A 159 -4.79 -9.26 6.21
C VAL A 159 -6.21 -8.80 5.89
N ALA A 160 -6.40 -8.03 4.81
CA ALA A 160 -7.73 -7.62 4.35
C ALA A 160 -8.61 -8.83 4.01
N PHE A 161 -8.05 -9.81 3.28
CA PHE A 161 -8.75 -11.04 2.90
C PHE A 161 -9.21 -11.82 4.14
N LYS A 162 -8.33 -12.04 5.11
CA LYS A 162 -8.69 -12.70 6.38
C LYS A 162 -9.82 -11.95 7.10
N TYR A 163 -9.71 -10.63 7.22
CA TYR A 163 -10.77 -9.82 7.83
C TYR A 163 -12.11 -10.03 7.12
N LEU A 164 -12.12 -9.95 5.79
CA LEU A 164 -13.32 -10.12 4.98
C LEU A 164 -13.93 -11.54 5.09
N VAL A 165 -13.10 -12.57 5.19
CA VAL A 165 -13.54 -13.95 5.50
C VAL A 165 -14.28 -13.97 6.85
N THR A 166 -13.76 -13.33 7.90
CA THR A 166 -14.46 -13.26 9.20
C THR A 166 -15.79 -12.50 9.16
N LYS A 167 -16.00 -11.67 8.13
CA LYS A 167 -17.26 -10.95 7.91
C LYS A 167 -18.22 -11.67 6.96
N GLY A 168 -17.84 -12.85 6.47
CA GLY A 168 -18.67 -13.62 5.54
C GLY A 168 -18.86 -12.90 4.20
N ALA A 169 -17.88 -12.11 3.76
CA ALA A 169 -17.98 -11.43 2.47
C ALA A 169 -18.02 -12.46 1.32
N PRO A 170 -18.88 -12.26 0.31
CA PRO A 170 -19.05 -13.21 -0.80
C PRO A 170 -17.98 -13.03 -1.88
N GLY A 171 -17.69 -14.10 -2.64
CA GLY A 171 -16.85 -14.02 -3.85
C GLY A 171 -15.51 -13.34 -3.61
N LEU A 172 -14.76 -13.76 -2.59
CA LEU A 172 -13.50 -13.14 -2.23
C LEU A 172 -12.36 -13.71 -3.07
N ALA A 173 -11.56 -12.83 -3.66
CA ALA A 173 -10.35 -13.21 -4.36
C ALA A 173 -9.18 -12.31 -3.97
N ILE A 174 -7.98 -12.87 -3.89
CA ILE A 174 -6.75 -12.08 -3.90
C ILE A 174 -6.25 -12.06 -5.33
N MET A 175 -6.15 -10.88 -5.92
CA MET A 175 -5.72 -10.68 -7.29
C MET A 175 -4.34 -10.07 -7.30
N ASP A 176 -3.47 -10.68 -8.09
CA ASP A 176 -2.15 -10.17 -8.39
C ASP A 176 -2.13 -9.63 -9.81
N TRP A 177 -1.68 -8.39 -9.96
CA TRP A 177 -1.39 -7.85 -11.27
C TRP A 177 -0.10 -8.49 -11.77
N ASP A 178 -0.24 -9.41 -12.71
CA ASP A 178 0.89 -10.05 -13.37
C ASP A 178 1.24 -9.25 -14.63
N SER A 179 2.52 -9.27 -14.98
CA SER A 179 3.16 -8.53 -16.05
C SER A 179 2.39 -8.49 -17.38
N MET A 180 2.75 -7.52 -18.22
CA MET A 180 2.19 -7.37 -19.57
C MET A 180 2.42 -8.64 -20.39
N LEU A 181 1.44 -9.02 -21.23
CA LEU A 181 1.48 -10.24 -22.05
C LEU A 181 2.72 -10.37 -22.95
N ASN A 182 3.41 -9.26 -23.25
CA ASN A 182 4.62 -9.23 -24.06
C ASN A 182 5.50 -8.04 -23.63
N PRO A 183 6.33 -8.16 -22.57
CA PRO A 183 7.31 -7.14 -22.29
C PRO A 183 8.29 -7.06 -23.49
N PRO A 184 8.68 -5.87 -23.95
CA PRO A 184 9.77 -5.74 -24.92
C PRO A 184 11.03 -6.40 -24.39
N LYS A 185 11.88 -6.88 -25.30
CA LYS A 185 13.20 -7.41 -24.94
C LYS A 185 13.97 -6.37 -24.10
N GLY A 186 14.39 -6.76 -22.90
CA GLY A 186 15.10 -5.89 -21.96
C GLY A 186 14.21 -5.15 -20.94
N ALA A 187 12.88 -5.33 -21.03
CA ALA A 187 11.91 -4.79 -20.07
C ALA A 187 11.53 -5.79 -18.95
N ASP A 188 12.35 -6.83 -18.74
CA ASP A 188 12.11 -7.94 -17.81
C ASP A 188 11.91 -7.49 -16.34
N LYS A 189 12.20 -6.20 -16.04
CA LYS A 189 12.02 -5.58 -14.73
C LYS A 189 10.74 -4.75 -14.58
N LEU A 190 9.92 -4.61 -15.63
CA LEU A 190 8.66 -3.86 -15.56
C LEU A 190 7.49 -4.76 -15.18
N THR A 191 7.71 -5.62 -14.18
CA THR A 191 6.65 -6.40 -13.58
C THR A 191 5.97 -5.52 -12.53
N GLY A 192 4.78 -5.04 -12.87
CA GLY A 192 3.93 -4.33 -11.93
C GLY A 192 3.38 -5.29 -10.91
N ASN A 193 4.15 -5.64 -9.89
CA ASN A 193 3.76 -6.60 -8.87
C ASN A 193 2.91 -5.88 -7.81
N HIS A 194 1.62 -5.75 -8.08
CA HIS A 194 0.66 -5.17 -7.14
C HIS A 194 -0.48 -6.13 -6.86
N THR A 195 -0.72 -6.36 -5.57
CA THR A 195 -1.73 -7.30 -5.09
C THR A 195 -2.82 -6.54 -4.34
N PHE A 196 -4.08 -6.91 -4.58
CA PHE A 196 -5.27 -6.37 -3.91
C PHE A 196 -6.34 -7.45 -3.72
N VAL A 197 -7.42 -7.13 -3.01
CA VAL A 197 -8.55 -8.04 -2.78
C VAL A 197 -9.73 -7.63 -3.66
N VAL A 198 -10.46 -8.59 -4.22
CA VAL A 198 -11.74 -8.38 -4.89
C VAL A 198 -12.84 -9.02 -4.06
N ILE A 199 -13.94 -8.30 -3.86
CA ILE A 199 -15.15 -8.75 -3.16
C ILE A 199 -16.28 -8.88 -4.18
N GLY A 200 -17.10 -9.93 -4.08
CA GLY A 200 -18.22 -10.16 -5.00
C GLY A 200 -17.79 -10.60 -6.39
N MET A 201 -16.62 -11.26 -6.52
CA MET A 201 -16.20 -11.90 -7.75
C MET A 201 -17.11 -13.08 -8.09
N ASP A 202 -17.54 -13.17 -9.34
CA ASP A 202 -18.33 -14.28 -9.87
C ASP A 202 -17.54 -15.60 -9.78
N ALA A 203 -18.20 -16.67 -9.33
CA ALA A 203 -17.63 -18.01 -9.24
C ALA A 203 -17.17 -18.55 -10.60
N THR A 204 -17.76 -18.06 -11.69
CA THR A 204 -17.41 -18.42 -13.07
C THR A 204 -16.21 -17.66 -13.61
N ALA A 205 -15.72 -16.62 -12.91
CA ALA A 205 -14.55 -15.88 -13.34
C ALA A 205 -13.32 -16.80 -13.36
N PRO A 206 -12.53 -16.81 -14.46
CA PRO A 206 -11.36 -17.66 -14.58
C PRO A 206 -10.24 -17.24 -13.62
N ASP A 207 -9.31 -18.15 -13.31
CA ASP A 207 -8.14 -17.84 -12.47
C ASP A 207 -7.24 -16.75 -13.06
N LEU A 208 -7.21 -16.66 -14.38
CA LEU A 208 -6.48 -15.63 -15.12
C LEU A 208 -7.48 -14.77 -15.88
N THR A 209 -7.58 -13.51 -15.49
CA THR A 209 -8.42 -12.51 -16.14
C THR A 209 -7.58 -11.44 -16.81
N HIS A 210 -8.21 -10.68 -17.71
CA HIS A 210 -7.57 -9.65 -18.49
C HIS A 210 -8.37 -8.36 -18.40
N GLY A 211 -7.67 -7.23 -18.39
CA GLY A 211 -8.28 -5.90 -18.42
C GLY A 211 -7.27 -4.87 -18.89
N SER A 212 -7.69 -3.65 -19.12
CA SER A 212 -6.84 -2.51 -19.44
C SER A 212 -7.29 -1.31 -18.62
N LEU A 213 -6.63 -0.16 -18.77
CA LEU A 213 -7.12 1.05 -18.11
C LEU A 213 -8.54 1.40 -18.58
N LEU A 214 -8.85 1.16 -19.86
CA LEU A 214 -10.13 1.54 -20.45
C LEU A 214 -11.24 0.50 -20.23
N VAL A 215 -10.87 -0.76 -20.03
CA VAL A 215 -11.80 -1.89 -19.92
C VAL A 215 -11.45 -2.70 -18.68
N PRO A 216 -12.24 -2.64 -17.59
CA PRO A 216 -11.98 -3.45 -16.42
C PRO A 216 -12.15 -4.95 -16.71
N PRO A 217 -11.50 -5.84 -15.94
CA PRO A 217 -11.77 -7.27 -16.01
C PRO A 217 -13.22 -7.59 -15.67
N ALA A 218 -13.79 -8.58 -16.36
CA ALA A 218 -15.14 -9.08 -16.11
C ALA A 218 -15.18 -9.97 -14.86
N TRP A 219 -15.16 -9.36 -13.68
CA TRP A 219 -15.25 -10.07 -12.39
C TRP A 219 -16.67 -10.19 -11.84
N GLY A 220 -17.66 -9.54 -12.46
CA GLY A 220 -19.06 -9.52 -12.03
C GLY A 220 -19.55 -8.11 -11.67
N GLU A 221 -20.86 -7.90 -11.76
CA GLU A 221 -21.47 -6.55 -11.65
C GLU A 221 -21.36 -5.93 -10.25
N ASN A 222 -21.29 -6.79 -9.22
CA ASN A 222 -21.15 -6.39 -7.82
C ASN A 222 -19.70 -6.45 -7.33
N ALA A 223 -18.74 -6.63 -8.23
CA ALA A 223 -17.33 -6.75 -7.88
C ALA A 223 -16.77 -5.41 -7.39
N VAL A 224 -16.10 -5.44 -6.24
CA VAL A 224 -15.45 -4.29 -5.61
C VAL A 224 -13.98 -4.60 -5.42
N VAL A 225 -13.11 -3.70 -5.87
CA VAL A 225 -11.69 -3.72 -5.55
C VAL A 225 -11.50 -3.13 -4.15
N CYS A 226 -10.77 -3.83 -3.30
CA CYS A 226 -10.31 -3.42 -1.99
C CYS A 226 -8.79 -3.41 -2.00
N ASP A 227 -8.19 -2.23 -1.99
CA ASP A 227 -6.75 -2.02 -2.06
C ASP A 227 -6.24 -1.43 -0.73
N PRO A 228 -5.82 -2.28 0.23
CA PRO A 228 -5.37 -1.82 1.53
C PRO A 228 -4.03 -1.07 1.47
N TRP A 229 -3.22 -1.28 0.43
CA TRP A 229 -1.94 -0.59 0.28
C TRP A 229 -2.12 0.88 -0.10
N TYR A 230 -3.06 1.13 -1.02
CA TYR A 230 -3.41 2.48 -1.44
C TYR A 230 -4.49 3.15 -0.59
N HIS A 231 -5.05 2.41 0.37
CA HIS A 231 -6.14 2.82 1.27
C HIS A 231 -7.42 3.19 0.51
N GLU A 232 -7.75 2.38 -0.51
CA GLU A 232 -8.84 2.68 -1.42
C GLU A 232 -9.71 1.48 -1.71
N TRP A 233 -10.93 1.76 -2.13
CA TRP A 233 -11.87 0.77 -2.61
C TRP A 233 -12.79 1.39 -3.65
N PHE A 234 -13.19 0.61 -4.63
CA PHE A 234 -14.02 1.09 -5.74
C PHE A 234 -14.70 -0.05 -6.48
N LYS A 235 -15.77 0.29 -7.22
CA LYS A 235 -16.50 -0.66 -8.07
C LYS A 235 -15.66 -1.04 -9.28
N ALA A 236 -15.47 -2.33 -9.53
CA ALA A 236 -14.61 -2.81 -10.62
C ALA A 236 -15.17 -2.46 -12.00
N GLU A 237 -16.49 -2.63 -12.22
CA GLU A 237 -17.11 -2.32 -13.53
C GLU A 237 -17.34 -0.83 -13.80
N SER A 238 -17.18 0.02 -12.79
CA SER A 238 -17.29 1.48 -12.96
C SER A 238 -16.05 1.96 -13.71
N VAL A 239 -16.18 2.15 -15.03
CA VAL A 239 -15.07 2.57 -15.89
C VAL A 239 -14.37 3.83 -15.37
N ASN A 240 -15.13 4.79 -14.83
CA ASN A 240 -14.57 6.02 -14.27
C ASN A 240 -13.76 5.77 -12.99
N ASP A 241 -14.28 4.96 -12.06
CA ASP A 241 -13.54 4.63 -10.83
C ASP A 241 -12.33 3.76 -11.14
N TRP A 242 -12.51 2.74 -11.99
CA TRP A 242 -11.44 1.87 -12.46
C TRP A 242 -10.31 2.67 -13.11
N GLN A 243 -10.63 3.51 -14.10
CA GLN A 243 -9.65 4.34 -14.80
C GLN A 243 -8.90 5.25 -13.84
N SER A 244 -9.61 5.99 -12.99
CA SER A 244 -8.98 6.96 -12.09
C SER A 244 -8.06 6.31 -11.07
N ARG A 245 -8.52 5.22 -10.43
CA ARG A 245 -7.79 4.53 -9.36
C ARG A 245 -6.65 3.69 -9.91
N MET A 246 -6.90 2.87 -10.94
CA MET A 246 -5.84 2.08 -11.57
C MET A 246 -4.80 2.97 -12.24
N LYS A 247 -5.18 4.09 -12.89
CA LYS A 247 -4.20 5.05 -13.44
C LYS A 247 -3.19 5.46 -12.36
N ARG A 248 -3.68 5.79 -11.17
CA ARG A 248 -2.83 6.19 -10.05
C ARG A 248 -1.95 5.03 -9.55
N ILE A 249 -2.56 3.90 -9.21
CA ILE A 249 -1.88 2.69 -8.72
C ILE A 249 -0.73 2.31 -9.64
N LEU A 250 -1.00 2.23 -10.94
CA LEU A 250 -0.01 1.83 -11.94
C LEU A 250 1.09 2.88 -12.09
N SER A 251 0.74 4.17 -12.03
CA SER A 251 1.73 5.25 -12.12
C SER A 251 2.69 5.21 -10.93
N GLU A 252 2.18 5.01 -9.73
CA GLU A 252 2.98 4.93 -8.51
C GLU A 252 3.84 3.66 -8.47
N THR A 253 3.25 2.50 -8.78
CA THR A 253 3.97 1.21 -8.82
C THR A 253 5.07 1.19 -9.88
N LEU A 254 4.90 1.89 -11.01
CA LEU A 254 5.90 2.00 -12.08
C LEU A 254 6.86 3.19 -11.89
N GLY A 255 6.72 3.98 -10.82
CA GLY A 255 7.56 5.15 -10.56
C GLY A 255 7.41 6.27 -11.60
N LEU A 256 6.22 6.43 -12.17
CA LEU A 256 5.95 7.47 -13.17
C LEU A 256 5.75 8.83 -12.49
N PRO A 257 6.34 9.91 -13.02
CA PRO A 257 6.07 11.24 -12.50
C PRO A 257 4.60 11.61 -12.71
N ALA A 258 4.05 12.40 -11.77
CA ALA A 258 2.68 12.88 -11.87
C ALA A 258 2.45 13.60 -13.21
N GLY A 259 1.34 13.26 -13.89
CA GLY A 259 1.01 13.81 -15.20
C GLY A 259 1.80 13.23 -16.39
N ALA A 260 2.67 12.22 -16.18
CA ALA A 260 3.38 11.50 -17.24
C ALA A 260 2.43 11.03 -18.37
N LEU A 261 1.28 10.48 -17.97
CA LEU A 261 0.25 9.99 -18.89
C LEU A 261 -0.39 11.11 -19.72
N ASP A 262 -0.67 12.25 -19.09
CA ASP A 262 -1.33 13.37 -19.76
C ASP A 262 -0.36 14.05 -20.74
N LYS A 263 0.92 14.16 -20.36
CA LYS A 263 2.01 14.63 -21.24
C LYS A 263 2.23 13.70 -22.43
N ALA A 264 2.22 12.39 -22.21
CA ALA A 264 2.39 11.43 -23.29
C ALA A 264 1.23 11.45 -24.29
N ARG A 265 -0.01 11.69 -23.84
CA ARG A 265 -1.17 11.88 -24.73
C ARG A 265 -1.06 13.15 -25.58
N ALA A 266 -0.46 14.20 -25.04
CA ALA A 266 -0.27 15.47 -25.74
C ALA A 266 0.82 15.41 -26.83
N ASN A 267 1.49 14.26 -27.04
CA ASN A 267 2.70 14.15 -27.86
C ASN A 267 3.82 15.13 -27.46
N ASP A 268 3.70 15.72 -26.28
CA ASP A 268 4.65 16.69 -25.78
C ASP A 268 5.91 15.96 -25.31
N ALA A 269 7.06 16.63 -25.29
CA ALA A 269 8.42 16.08 -25.19
C ALA A 269 8.74 15.29 -23.89
N GLY A 270 8.00 14.22 -23.61
CA GLY A 270 8.33 13.23 -22.59
C GLY A 270 9.50 12.37 -23.04
N THR A 271 10.28 11.90 -22.08
CA THR A 271 11.33 10.89 -22.32
C THR A 271 10.75 9.69 -23.05
N GLU A 272 11.55 8.99 -23.85
CA GLU A 272 11.12 7.73 -24.52
C GLU A 272 10.49 6.75 -23.53
N GLN A 273 11.02 6.71 -22.31
CA GLN A 273 10.46 5.95 -21.20
C GLN A 273 9.01 6.37 -20.84
N THR A 274 8.71 7.67 -20.80
CA THR A 274 7.36 8.20 -20.51
C THR A 274 6.36 7.83 -21.60
N LYS A 275 6.74 7.99 -22.87
CA LYS A 275 5.91 7.60 -24.02
C LYS A 275 5.64 6.10 -24.02
N TYR A 276 6.68 5.31 -23.76
CA TYR A 276 6.58 3.87 -23.61
C TYR A 276 5.57 3.51 -22.52
N TYR A 277 5.69 4.06 -21.31
CA TYR A 277 4.74 3.74 -20.24
C TYR A 277 3.30 4.11 -20.56
N ALA A 278 3.06 5.28 -21.15
CA ALA A 278 1.71 5.68 -21.53
C ALA A 278 1.09 4.75 -22.58
N GLN A 279 1.86 4.29 -23.56
CA GLN A 279 1.41 3.29 -24.53
C GLN A 279 1.09 1.95 -23.85
N ASN A 280 1.90 1.55 -22.86
CA ASN A 280 1.73 0.29 -22.14
C ASN A 280 0.60 0.31 -21.12
N LEU A 281 0.22 1.47 -20.59
CA LEU A 281 -0.93 1.63 -19.71
C LEU A 281 -2.27 1.48 -20.44
N LEU A 282 -2.27 1.54 -21.78
CA LEU A 282 -3.45 1.24 -22.58
C LEU A 282 -3.48 -0.23 -23.03
N LYS A 283 -2.42 -1.00 -22.79
CA LYS A 283 -2.38 -2.42 -23.14
C LYS A 283 -3.22 -3.25 -22.16
N THR A 284 -3.57 -4.44 -22.62
CA THR A 284 -4.17 -5.47 -21.80
C THR A 284 -3.16 -6.01 -20.79
N TRP A 285 -3.54 -5.98 -19.52
CA TRP A 285 -2.86 -6.55 -18.37
C TRP A 285 -3.46 -7.89 -17.99
N ARG A 286 -2.69 -8.65 -17.22
CA ARG A 286 -3.08 -9.95 -16.67
C ARG A 286 -3.33 -9.80 -15.18
N PHE A 287 -4.42 -10.38 -14.70
CA PHE A 287 -4.72 -10.46 -13.28
C PHE A 287 -4.85 -11.93 -12.91
N LYS A 288 -3.92 -12.40 -12.07
CA LYS A 288 -3.85 -13.77 -11.62
C LYS A 288 -4.48 -13.87 -10.24
N ARG A 289 -5.38 -14.84 -10.07
CA ARG A 289 -5.99 -15.17 -8.80
C ARG A 289 -5.02 -15.97 -7.94
N LEU A 290 -4.64 -15.45 -6.77
CA LEU A 290 -3.75 -16.10 -5.82
C LEU A 290 -4.51 -16.94 -4.79
N ALA A 291 -5.68 -16.46 -4.38
CA ALA A 291 -6.59 -17.15 -3.47
C ALA A 291 -8.03 -16.87 -3.91
N PHE A 292 -8.92 -17.83 -3.71
CA PHE A 292 -10.33 -17.66 -4.07
C PHE A 292 -11.25 -18.35 -3.08
N LEU A 293 -12.33 -17.65 -2.73
CA LEU A 293 -13.41 -18.14 -1.90
C LEU A 293 -14.75 -17.72 -2.54
N PRO A 294 -15.32 -18.56 -3.43
CA PRO A 294 -16.50 -18.20 -4.22
C PRO A 294 -17.74 -17.93 -3.35
N HIS A 295 -17.86 -18.67 -2.24
CA HIS A 295 -18.95 -18.56 -1.28
C HIS A 295 -18.37 -18.49 0.12
N GLY A 296 -18.99 -17.72 1.01
CA GLY A 296 -18.57 -17.69 2.42
C GLY A 296 -18.51 -19.12 2.97
N ASN A 297 -17.31 -19.60 3.29
CA ASN A 297 -17.12 -20.94 3.85
C ASN A 297 -17.16 -20.82 5.38
N PRO A 298 -18.17 -21.40 6.05
CA PRO A 298 -18.32 -21.30 7.50
C PRO A 298 -17.13 -21.90 8.26
N ASP A 299 -16.47 -22.94 7.71
CA ASP A 299 -15.32 -23.56 8.35
C ASP A 299 -14.09 -22.65 8.34
N LEU A 300 -13.84 -21.98 7.19
CA LEU A 300 -12.77 -20.99 7.09
C LEU A 300 -13.08 -19.74 7.92
N THR A 301 -14.35 -19.37 8.05
CA THR A 301 -14.79 -18.27 8.92
C THR A 301 -14.47 -18.60 10.38
N LYS A 302 -14.85 -19.80 10.84
CA LYS A 302 -14.56 -20.27 12.19
C LYS A 302 -13.06 -20.34 12.45
N LEU A 303 -12.30 -20.86 11.50
CA LEU A 303 -10.84 -20.94 11.58
C LEU A 303 -10.19 -19.55 11.64
N ALA A 304 -10.58 -18.62 10.77
CA ALA A 304 -10.07 -17.25 10.76
C ALA A 304 -10.33 -16.54 12.08
N CYS A 305 -11.49 -16.79 12.70
CA CYS A 305 -11.83 -16.31 14.04
C CYS A 305 -10.96 -16.96 15.14
N MET A 306 -10.70 -18.28 15.07
CA MET A 306 -9.91 -19.01 16.07
C MET A 306 -8.43 -18.63 16.07
N ILE A 307 -7.85 -18.31 14.90
CA ILE A 307 -6.42 -17.99 14.78
C ILE A 307 -6.12 -16.55 15.24
N GLY A 308 -7.14 -15.70 15.37
CA GLY A 308 -6.99 -14.37 15.98
C GLY A 308 -6.88 -14.46 17.50
N ASN A 309 -5.68 -14.39 18.04
CA ASN A 309 -5.47 -14.06 19.46
C ASN A 309 -6.18 -12.73 19.77
N GLU A 310 -6.79 -12.63 20.95
CA GLU A 310 -7.47 -11.46 21.55
C GLU A 310 -7.02 -10.10 20.97
N LEU A 311 -7.55 -9.72 19.81
CA LEU A 311 -7.37 -8.37 19.31
C LEU A 311 -8.18 -7.44 20.21
N PRO A 312 -7.66 -6.23 20.53
CA PRO A 312 -8.44 -5.25 21.27
C PRO A 312 -9.76 -5.11 20.54
N THR A 313 -10.86 -5.32 21.24
CA THR A 313 -12.19 -5.05 20.72
C THR A 313 -12.21 -3.59 20.27
N LEU A 314 -11.84 -3.34 19.02
CA LEU A 314 -12.29 -2.21 18.23
C LEU A 314 -13.79 -2.34 18.39
N HIS A 315 -14.35 -1.56 19.32
CA HIS A 315 -15.71 -1.74 19.84
C HIS A 315 -16.58 -2.20 18.69
N GLN A 316 -17.23 -3.35 18.88
CA GLN A 316 -18.15 -3.99 17.95
C GLN A 316 -19.24 -3.00 17.51
N LYS A 317 -18.88 -2.00 16.72
CA LYS A 317 -19.77 -1.37 15.76
C LYS A 317 -19.88 -2.43 14.67
N ARG A 318 -20.65 -3.49 14.98
CA ARG A 318 -21.39 -4.19 13.94
C ARG A 318 -21.99 -3.07 13.10
N ALA A 319 -21.77 -3.11 11.79
CA ALA A 319 -22.47 -2.18 10.91
C ALA A 319 -23.95 -2.23 11.33
N PRO A 320 -24.57 -1.09 11.70
CA PRO A 320 -25.80 -1.04 12.51
C PRO A 320 -27.03 -1.72 11.88
N HIS A 321 -26.87 -2.32 10.70
CA HIS A 321 -27.92 -2.93 9.89
C HIS A 321 -27.84 -4.46 9.81
N PHE A 322 -26.81 -5.12 10.38
CA PHE A 322 -26.70 -6.60 10.38
C PHE A 322 -27.41 -7.24 11.59
N ARG A 323 -28.70 -6.96 11.78
CA ARG A 323 -29.57 -7.75 12.65
C ARG A 323 -30.46 -8.65 11.78
N GLY A 324 -30.14 -9.93 11.76
CA GLY A 324 -31.08 -10.98 11.42
C GLY A 324 -30.72 -11.79 10.19
N MET A 325 -29.85 -12.78 10.36
CA MET A 325 -30.14 -14.17 9.97
C MET A 325 -29.29 -15.04 10.91
N ALA A 326 -29.92 -15.52 11.99
CA ALA A 326 -29.47 -16.76 12.59
C ALA A 326 -29.87 -17.86 11.61
N LEU A 327 -28.90 -18.67 11.17
CA LEU A 327 -29.18 -19.98 10.60
C LEU A 327 -29.68 -20.91 11.71
#